data_AF-A0A2T3WBL6-F1
#
_entry.id   AF-A0A2T3WBL6-F1
#
_cell.length_a   1.000
_cell.length_b   1.000
_cell.length_c   1.000
_cell.angle_alpha   90.00
_cell.angle_beta   90.00
_cell.angle_gamma   90.00
#
_symmetry.space_group_name_H-M   'P 1'
#
loop_
_entity.id
_entity.type
_entity.pdbx_description
1 polymer ?
#
loop_
_entity_poly.entity_id
_entity_poly.type
_entity_poly.pdbx_seq_one_letter_code
_entity_poly.pdbx_strand_id
1 'polypeptide(L)'
;MASPNKPRTREAPPVNPPGFLATQDLKDRGWTPALIRRFLGEHDSTRPNGLKMGRRRLPPVKLYEEARVLDVERQDVFLAAQARAADARERAERTRAARAQARAEALETAAAAFVPVVQPQPLRKGAVRQARAPYLAQLDAVLDHLAAPLAPLSERERAALAGLLRRRLDEALAAAYPWYPHPDGPKRTATRPTEARPSDWRTWDWE
;
A
#
# COMPACT_ATOMS: atom_id res chain seq x y z
N MET A 1 -50.45 3.73 13.00
CA MET A 1 -50.05 2.33 13.22
C MET A 1 -48.73 2.09 12.50
N ALA A 2 -47.61 2.06 13.22
CA ALA A 2 -46.28 1.88 12.64
C ALA A 2 -46.02 0.40 12.39
N SER A 3 -45.69 0.02 11.15
CA SER A 3 -45.33 -1.35 10.79
C SER A 3 -44.02 -1.78 11.47
N PRO A 4 -43.94 -2.98 12.05
CA PRO A 4 -42.73 -3.44 12.69
C PRO A 4 -41.69 -3.83 11.63
N ASN A 5 -40.52 -3.22 11.74
CA ASN A 5 -39.35 -3.47 10.91
C ASN A 5 -38.85 -4.91 11.16
N LYS A 6 -39.00 -5.81 10.17
CA LYS A 6 -38.47 -7.17 10.24
C LYS A 6 -36.93 -7.12 10.37
N PRO A 7 -36.33 -7.79 11.36
CA PRO A 7 -34.87 -7.86 11.46
C PRO A 7 -34.33 -8.60 10.23
N ARG A 8 -33.43 -7.94 9.49
CA ARG A 8 -32.64 -8.58 8.43
C ARG A 8 -31.77 -9.64 9.07
N THR A 9 -32.17 -10.91 8.98
CA THR A 9 -31.31 -12.05 9.26
C THR A 9 -30.05 -11.93 8.39
N ARG A 10 -28.90 -11.73 9.02
CA ARG A 10 -27.60 -11.92 8.37
C ARG A 10 -27.50 -13.41 8.05
N GLU A 11 -27.80 -13.78 6.81
CA GLU A 11 -27.52 -15.13 6.30
C GLU A 11 -26.07 -15.47 6.62
N ALA A 12 -25.85 -16.62 7.26
CA ALA A 12 -24.53 -17.11 7.58
C ALA A 12 -23.66 -17.17 6.31
N PRO A 13 -22.33 -16.98 6.40
CA PRO A 13 -21.46 -17.06 5.25
C PRO A 13 -21.69 -18.38 4.51
N PRO A 14 -21.83 -18.39 3.18
CA PRO A 14 -22.03 -19.63 2.44
C PRO A 14 -20.78 -20.50 2.60
N VAL A 15 -20.91 -21.54 3.43
CA VAL A 15 -19.89 -22.57 3.68
C VAL A 15 -19.81 -23.47 2.45
N ASN A 16 -18.62 -23.98 2.14
CA ASN A 16 -18.48 -24.96 1.06
C ASN A 16 -19.28 -26.22 1.42
N PRO A 17 -19.95 -26.87 0.45
CA PRO A 17 -20.60 -28.14 0.71
C PRO A 17 -19.56 -29.20 1.14
N PRO A 18 -19.94 -30.17 1.99
CA PRO A 18 -19.03 -31.21 2.44
C PRO A 18 -18.49 -32.00 1.24
N GLY A 19 -17.20 -32.34 1.27
CA GLY A 19 -16.52 -33.05 0.18
C GLY A 19 -16.11 -32.17 -1.00
N PHE A 20 -16.26 -30.85 -0.92
CA PHE A 20 -15.82 -29.91 -1.95
C PHE A 20 -14.88 -28.83 -1.41
N LEU A 21 -13.87 -28.51 -2.21
CA LEU A 21 -12.90 -27.46 -1.98
C LEU A 21 -13.11 -26.31 -2.96
N ALA A 22 -13.15 -25.08 -2.46
CA ALA A 22 -13.14 -23.90 -3.30
C ALA A 22 -11.71 -23.59 -3.78
N THR A 23 -11.58 -22.74 -4.80
CA THR A 23 -10.27 -22.30 -5.28
C THR A 23 -9.39 -21.70 -4.19
N GLN A 24 -9.98 -21.10 -3.14
CA GLN A 24 -9.20 -20.56 -2.02
C GLN A 24 -8.58 -21.67 -1.17
N ASP A 25 -9.34 -22.71 -0.83
CA ASP A 25 -8.83 -23.85 -0.04
C ASP A 25 -7.68 -24.56 -0.78
N LEU A 26 -7.79 -24.68 -2.10
CA LEU A 26 -6.71 -25.20 -2.94
C LEU A 26 -5.46 -24.33 -2.87
N LYS A 27 -5.60 -23.01 -2.93
CA LYS A 27 -4.45 -22.08 -2.81
C LYS A 27 -3.75 -22.21 -1.46
N ASP A 28 -4.52 -22.38 -0.39
CA ASP A 28 -3.98 -22.54 0.96
C ASP A 28 -3.19 -23.85 1.08
N ARG A 29 -3.53 -24.87 0.28
CA ARG A 29 -2.78 -26.13 0.10
C ARG A 29 -1.64 -26.05 -0.93
N GLY A 30 -1.29 -24.85 -1.42
CA GLY A 30 -0.18 -24.65 -2.36
C GLY A 30 -0.53 -24.88 -3.83
N TRP A 31 -1.81 -25.02 -4.18
CA TRP A 31 -2.21 -25.10 -5.58
C TRP A 31 -2.09 -23.73 -6.27
N THR A 32 -1.44 -23.73 -7.44
CA THR A 32 -1.43 -22.57 -8.34
C THR A 32 -2.49 -22.72 -9.43
N PRO A 33 -2.95 -21.63 -10.07
CA PRO A 33 -3.90 -21.72 -11.19
C PRO A 33 -3.40 -22.61 -12.34
N ALA A 34 -2.09 -22.71 -12.55
CA ALA A 34 -1.49 -23.58 -13.55
C ALA A 34 -1.61 -25.07 -13.14
N LEU A 35 -1.38 -25.40 -11.86
CA LEU A 35 -1.56 -26.76 -11.34
C LEU A 35 -3.03 -27.18 -11.42
N ILE A 36 -3.97 -26.30 -11.05
CA ILE A 36 -5.40 -26.58 -11.14
C ILE A 36 -5.79 -26.91 -12.58
N ARG A 37 -5.40 -26.07 -13.56
CA ARG A 37 -5.69 -26.33 -14.98
C ARG A 37 -5.06 -27.63 -15.49
N ARG A 38 -3.84 -27.94 -15.04
CA ARG A 38 -3.09 -29.11 -15.51
C ARG A 38 -3.61 -30.43 -14.95
N PHE A 39 -3.96 -30.48 -13.66
CA PHE A 39 -4.28 -31.73 -12.99
C PHE A 39 -5.75 -31.92 -12.61
N LEU A 40 -6.50 -30.84 -12.38
CA LEU A 40 -7.93 -30.92 -12.03
C LEU A 40 -8.83 -30.57 -13.22
N GLY A 41 -8.37 -29.69 -14.12
CA GLY A 41 -9.14 -29.29 -15.30
C GLY A 41 -10.39 -28.50 -14.94
N GLU A 42 -11.55 -28.99 -15.40
CA GLU A 42 -12.84 -28.38 -15.12
C GLU A 42 -13.29 -28.60 -13.67
N HIS A 43 -14.13 -27.69 -13.19
CA HIS A 43 -14.66 -27.71 -11.84
C HIS A 43 -15.88 -28.63 -11.79
N ASP A 44 -16.12 -29.24 -10.64
CA ASP A 44 -17.18 -30.25 -10.49
C ASP A 44 -18.52 -29.61 -10.13
N SER A 45 -18.48 -28.48 -9.42
CA SER A 45 -19.67 -27.77 -9.00
C SER A 45 -19.40 -26.27 -8.85
N THR A 46 -20.47 -25.49 -8.71
CA THR A 46 -20.38 -24.07 -8.39
C THR A 46 -21.29 -23.72 -7.22
N ARG A 47 -20.89 -22.71 -6.45
CA ARG A 47 -21.74 -22.13 -5.42
C ARG A 47 -21.91 -20.63 -5.61
N PRO A 48 -23.04 -20.04 -5.18
CA PRO A 48 -23.20 -18.60 -5.22
C PRO A 48 -22.13 -17.92 -4.37
N ASN A 49 -21.55 -16.86 -4.93
CA ASN A 49 -20.58 -16.05 -4.20
C ASN A 49 -21.32 -15.15 -3.20
N GLY A 50 -20.97 -15.26 -1.92
CA GLY A 50 -21.54 -14.43 -0.86
C GLY A 50 -21.07 -12.97 -0.91
N LEU A 51 -19.99 -12.69 -1.66
CA LEU A 51 -19.44 -11.35 -1.81
C LEU A 51 -20.16 -10.59 -2.93
N LYS A 52 -20.52 -9.34 -2.63
CA LYS A 52 -21.07 -8.38 -3.60
C LYS A 52 -20.06 -7.27 -3.83
N MET A 53 -19.91 -6.84 -5.08
CA MET A 53 -19.08 -5.69 -5.44
C MET A 53 -20.02 -4.56 -5.87
N GLY A 54 -20.23 -3.60 -4.99
CA GLY A 54 -21.28 -2.59 -5.12
C GLY A 54 -22.67 -3.23 -5.20
N ARG A 55 -23.41 -2.92 -6.28
CA ARG A 55 -24.75 -3.49 -6.53
C ARG A 55 -24.73 -4.84 -7.25
N ARG A 56 -23.58 -5.29 -7.73
CA ARG A 56 -23.46 -6.51 -8.57
C ARG A 56 -23.04 -7.70 -7.71
N ARG A 57 -23.68 -8.85 -7.94
CA ARG A 57 -23.22 -10.14 -7.39
C ARG A 57 -21.99 -10.59 -8.17
N LEU A 58 -20.96 -11.04 -7.46
CA LEU A 58 -19.77 -11.59 -8.11
C LEU A 58 -20.09 -12.96 -8.76
N PRO A 59 -19.28 -13.39 -9.74
CA PRO A 59 -19.44 -14.70 -10.37
C PRO A 59 -19.43 -15.83 -9.34
N PRO A 60 -20.14 -16.95 -9.59
CA PRO A 60 -20.13 -18.13 -8.74
C PRO A 60 -18.71 -18.64 -8.45
N VAL A 61 -18.52 -19.18 -7.26
CA VAL A 61 -17.25 -19.80 -6.84
C VAL A 61 -17.19 -21.22 -7.37
N LYS A 62 -16.07 -21.57 -8.01
CA LYS A 62 -15.78 -22.91 -8.52
C LYS A 62 -15.42 -23.85 -7.37
N LEU A 63 -15.97 -25.06 -7.41
CA LEU A 63 -15.76 -26.11 -6.44
C LEU A 63 -15.14 -27.34 -7.11
N TYR A 64 -14.22 -27.97 -6.39
CA TYR A 64 -13.50 -29.17 -6.79
C TYR A 64 -13.78 -30.26 -5.76
N GLU A 65 -14.03 -31.47 -6.22
CA GLU A 65 -14.25 -32.61 -5.33
C GLU A 65 -12.96 -32.91 -4.54
N GLU A 66 -13.09 -32.99 -3.21
CA GLU A 66 -11.95 -33.18 -2.32
C GLU A 66 -11.25 -34.52 -2.57
N ALA A 67 -12.00 -35.59 -2.85
CA ALA A 67 -11.43 -36.90 -3.15
C ALA A 67 -10.48 -36.85 -4.35
N ARG A 68 -10.92 -36.20 -5.45
CA ARG A 68 -10.10 -36.02 -6.66
C ARG A 68 -8.83 -35.19 -6.38
N VAL A 69 -8.96 -34.15 -5.56
CA VAL A 69 -7.81 -33.31 -5.15
C VAL A 69 -6.80 -34.15 -4.36
N LEU A 70 -7.26 -34.93 -3.38
CA LEU A 70 -6.40 -35.79 -2.57
C LEU A 70 -5.70 -36.87 -3.40
N ASP A 71 -6.40 -37.44 -4.39
CA ASP A 71 -5.81 -38.45 -5.27
C ASP A 71 -4.72 -37.85 -6.16
N VAL A 72 -4.90 -36.62 -6.66
CA VAL A 72 -3.85 -35.91 -7.38
C VAL A 72 -2.69 -35.54 -6.47
N GLU A 73 -2.96 -35.07 -5.24
CA GLU A 73 -1.92 -34.66 -4.28
C GLU A 73 -0.97 -35.81 -3.93
N ARG A 74 -1.44 -37.06 -4.00
CA ARG A 74 -0.62 -38.27 -3.79
C ARG A 74 0.28 -38.64 -4.97
N GLN A 75 0.07 -38.07 -6.16
CA GLN A 75 0.83 -38.43 -7.34
C GLN A 75 2.21 -37.75 -7.33
N ASP A 76 3.27 -38.51 -7.57
CA ASP A 76 4.65 -37.99 -7.63
C ASP A 76 4.80 -36.86 -8.67
N VAL A 77 4.08 -36.96 -9.79
CA VAL A 77 4.07 -35.94 -10.84
C VAL A 77 3.50 -34.60 -10.34
N PHE A 78 2.54 -34.65 -9.42
CA PHE A 78 1.98 -33.45 -8.80
C PHE A 78 2.95 -32.87 -7.77
N LEU A 79 3.51 -33.70 -6.88
CA LEU A 79 4.49 -33.26 -5.88
C LEU A 79 5.70 -32.56 -6.53
N ALA A 80 6.24 -33.16 -7.60
CA ALA A 80 7.33 -32.56 -8.37
C ALA A 80 6.92 -31.23 -9.03
N ALA A 81 5.68 -31.13 -9.52
CA ALA A 81 5.18 -29.90 -10.12
C ALA A 81 4.92 -28.80 -9.06
N GLN A 82 4.45 -29.18 -7.88
CA GLN A 82 4.21 -28.29 -6.74
C GLN A 82 5.53 -27.72 -6.23
N ALA A 83 6.57 -28.56 -6.02
CA ALA A 83 7.90 -28.11 -5.62
C ALA A 83 8.47 -27.07 -6.60
N ARG A 84 8.42 -27.37 -7.91
CA ARG A 84 8.87 -26.41 -8.95
C ARG A 84 8.09 -25.11 -8.94
N ALA A 85 6.78 -25.16 -8.67
CA ALA A 85 5.94 -23.96 -8.58
C ALA A 85 6.31 -23.10 -7.37
N ALA A 86 6.62 -23.73 -6.23
CA ALA A 86 7.12 -23.04 -5.04
C ALA A 86 8.47 -22.35 -5.32
N ASP A 87 9.44 -23.06 -5.89
CA ASP A 87 10.74 -22.50 -6.26
C ASP A 87 10.61 -21.34 -7.24
N ALA A 88 9.71 -21.46 -8.23
CA ALA A 88 9.46 -20.41 -9.21
C ALA A 88 8.87 -19.16 -8.56
N ARG A 89 7.95 -19.32 -7.59
CA ARG A 89 7.38 -18.22 -6.84
C ARG A 89 8.44 -17.52 -6.00
N GLU A 90 9.24 -18.28 -5.26
CA GLU A 90 10.30 -17.73 -4.42
C GLU A 90 11.32 -16.94 -5.26
N ARG A 91 11.76 -17.49 -6.40
CA ARG A 91 12.64 -16.78 -7.34
C ARG A 91 12.01 -15.51 -7.89
N ALA A 92 10.71 -15.54 -8.21
CA ALA A 92 10.00 -14.36 -8.68
C ALA A 92 9.89 -13.28 -7.59
N GLU A 93 9.63 -13.66 -6.34
CA GLU A 93 9.60 -12.76 -5.18
C GLU A 93 10.98 -12.13 -4.94
N ARG A 94 12.05 -12.93 -4.95
CA ARG A 94 13.44 -12.43 -4.86
C ARG A 94 13.77 -11.44 -5.98
N THR A 95 13.40 -11.77 -7.22
CA THR A 95 13.63 -10.88 -8.37
C THR A 95 12.86 -9.57 -8.23
N ARG A 96 11.61 -9.60 -7.77
CA ARG A 96 10.82 -8.40 -7.52
C ARG A 96 11.43 -7.55 -6.41
N ALA A 97 11.86 -8.16 -5.31
CA ALA A 97 12.52 -7.47 -4.22
C ALA A 97 13.82 -6.80 -4.68
N ALA A 98 14.67 -7.52 -5.42
CA ALA A 98 15.91 -6.98 -5.97
C ALA A 98 15.65 -5.80 -6.92
N ARG A 99 14.64 -5.88 -7.79
CA ARG A 99 14.25 -4.77 -8.67
C ARG A 99 13.74 -3.57 -7.89
N ALA A 100 12.91 -3.79 -6.86
CA ALA A 100 12.39 -2.72 -6.02
C ALA A 100 13.53 -2.03 -5.24
N GLN A 101 14.49 -2.80 -4.74
CA GLN A 101 15.67 -2.27 -4.06
C GLN A 101 16.55 -1.46 -5.01
N ALA A 102 16.91 -2.01 -6.18
CA ALA A 102 17.70 -1.29 -7.18
C ALA A 102 17.01 0.01 -7.62
N ARG A 103 15.67 0.02 -7.69
CA ARG A 103 14.91 1.25 -7.94
C ARG A 103 15.00 2.25 -6.80
N ALA A 104 14.84 1.80 -5.55
CA ALA A 104 15.00 2.68 -4.39
C ALA A 104 16.41 3.30 -4.35
N GLU A 105 17.45 2.50 -4.57
CA GLU A 105 18.85 2.96 -4.61
C GLU A 105 19.10 3.98 -5.73
N ALA A 106 18.50 3.79 -6.91
CA ALA A 106 18.58 4.76 -7.99
C ALA A 106 17.94 6.11 -7.62
N LEU A 107 16.80 6.10 -6.92
CA LEU A 107 16.14 7.33 -6.43
C LEU A 107 16.99 8.04 -5.37
N GLU A 108 17.55 7.28 -4.43
CA GLU A 108 18.45 7.81 -3.39
C GLU A 108 19.72 8.43 -4.01
N THR A 109 20.31 7.74 -4.99
CA THR A 109 21.49 8.22 -5.71
C THR A 109 21.18 9.51 -6.47
N ALA A 110 20.05 9.57 -7.18
CA ALA A 110 19.61 10.77 -7.87
C ALA A 110 19.37 11.93 -6.89
N ALA A 111 18.71 11.67 -5.76
CA ALA A 111 18.50 12.68 -4.72
C ALA A 111 19.81 13.15 -4.07
N ALA A 112 20.80 12.26 -3.92
CA ALA A 112 22.12 12.60 -3.38
C ALA A 112 22.94 13.51 -4.31
N ALA A 113 22.69 13.48 -5.63
CA ALA A 113 23.30 14.41 -6.57
C ALA A 113 22.79 15.85 -6.42
N PHE A 114 21.63 16.05 -5.80
CA PHE A 114 21.10 17.37 -5.50
C PHE A 114 21.71 17.94 -4.22
N VAL A 115 22.55 18.97 -4.39
CA VAL A 115 23.16 19.72 -3.28
C VAL A 115 22.53 21.13 -3.24
N PRO A 116 21.54 21.37 -2.36
CA PRO A 116 20.90 22.67 -2.26
C PRO A 116 21.86 23.71 -1.66
N VAL A 117 21.98 24.86 -2.31
CA VAL A 117 22.73 26.01 -1.79
C VAL A 117 21.75 26.97 -1.16
N VAL A 118 21.79 27.08 0.17
CA VAL A 118 20.93 27.98 0.94
C VAL A 118 21.64 29.29 1.20
N GLN A 119 21.02 30.40 0.79
CA GLN A 119 21.47 31.73 1.17
C GLN A 119 20.65 32.21 2.39
N PRO A 120 21.29 32.43 3.56
CA PRO A 120 20.59 32.91 4.73
C PRO A 120 20.03 34.31 4.51
N GLN A 121 18.75 34.48 4.82
CA GLN A 121 18.05 35.76 4.80
C GLN A 121 17.61 36.13 6.22
N PRO A 122 17.44 37.42 6.54
CA PRO A 122 16.94 37.83 7.84
C PRO A 122 15.47 37.42 7.99
N LEU A 123 15.23 36.26 8.59
CA LEU A 123 13.92 35.68 8.82
C LEU A 123 13.61 35.61 10.32
N ARG A 124 12.33 35.81 10.68
CA ARG A 124 11.87 35.60 12.04
C ARG A 124 12.05 34.14 12.45
N LYS A 125 12.50 33.90 13.69
CA LYS A 125 12.56 32.56 14.29
C LYS A 125 11.23 31.82 14.11
N GLY A 126 11.29 30.62 13.54
CA GLY A 126 10.12 29.77 13.28
C GLY A 126 9.42 30.03 11.94
N ALA A 127 9.92 30.93 11.10
CA ALA A 127 9.39 31.20 9.76
C ALA A 127 9.75 30.12 8.73
N VAL A 128 9.48 28.84 9.05
CA VAL A 128 9.84 27.66 8.24
C VAL A 128 9.30 27.76 6.81
N ARG A 129 8.06 28.23 6.66
CA ARG A 129 7.42 28.39 5.33
C ARG A 129 8.14 29.43 4.48
N GLN A 130 8.51 30.56 5.07
CA GLN A 130 9.22 31.64 4.37
C GLN A 130 10.64 31.19 3.99
N ALA A 131 11.32 30.46 4.86
CA ALA A 131 12.64 29.91 4.56
C ALA A 131 12.62 28.91 3.39
N ARG A 132 11.55 28.12 3.24
CA ARG A 132 11.44 27.11 2.17
C ARG A 132 10.91 27.68 0.85
N ALA A 133 10.02 28.68 0.88
CA ALA A 133 9.29 29.17 -0.28
C ALA A 133 10.15 29.48 -1.52
N PRO A 134 11.33 30.14 -1.41
CA PRO A 134 12.15 30.48 -2.57
C PRO A 134 12.65 29.27 -3.37
N TYR A 135 12.79 28.12 -2.71
CA TYR A 135 13.42 26.93 -3.28
C TYR A 135 12.42 25.95 -3.91
N LEU A 136 11.11 26.15 -3.72
CA LEU A 136 10.09 25.18 -4.16
C LEU A 136 10.05 25.03 -5.68
N ALA A 137 10.06 26.13 -6.43
CA ALA A 137 10.04 26.07 -7.89
C ALA A 137 11.31 25.41 -8.47
N GLN A 138 12.47 25.67 -7.85
CA GLN A 138 13.71 25.00 -8.22
C GLN A 138 13.66 23.50 -7.92
N LEU A 139 13.04 23.12 -6.79
CA LEU A 139 12.90 21.72 -6.40
C LEU A 139 12.02 20.95 -7.39
N ASP A 140 10.94 21.56 -7.89
CA ASP A 140 10.11 20.97 -8.94
C ASP A 140 10.88 20.79 -10.26
N ALA A 141 11.67 21.79 -10.66
CA ALA A 141 12.51 21.69 -11.86
C ALA A 141 13.61 20.61 -11.73
N VAL A 142 14.24 20.51 -10.55
CA VAL A 142 15.23 19.48 -10.23
C VAL A 142 14.58 18.10 -10.22
N LEU A 143 13.38 17.96 -9.65
CA LEU A 143 12.62 16.72 -9.68
C LEU A 143 12.39 16.25 -11.10
N ASP A 144 11.95 17.14 -11.99
CA ASP A 144 11.70 16.78 -13.40
C ASP A 144 12.99 16.43 -14.14
N HIS A 145 14.07 17.18 -13.90
CA HIS A 145 15.39 16.90 -14.48
C HIS A 145 15.93 15.52 -14.06
N LEU A 146 15.86 15.20 -12.76
CA LEU A 146 16.34 13.93 -12.21
C LEU A 146 15.40 12.75 -12.53
N ALA A 147 14.11 13.02 -12.72
CA ALA A 147 13.13 12.02 -13.11
C ALA A 147 13.29 11.58 -14.56
N ALA A 148 13.70 12.47 -15.47
CA ALA A 148 13.85 12.19 -16.89
C ALA A 148 14.71 10.95 -17.22
N PRO A 149 15.96 10.81 -16.70
CA PRO A 149 16.78 9.63 -16.98
C PRO A 149 16.28 8.34 -16.30
N LEU A 150 15.39 8.44 -15.31
CA LEU A 150 14.84 7.30 -14.57
C LEU A 150 13.50 6.82 -15.12
N ALA A 151 12.95 7.51 -16.12
CA ALA A 151 11.64 7.22 -16.68
C ALA A 151 11.56 5.80 -17.31
N PRO A 152 10.38 5.15 -17.27
CA PRO A 152 9.14 5.62 -16.65
C PRO A 152 9.17 5.45 -15.12
N LEU A 153 8.77 6.52 -14.40
CA LEU A 153 8.55 6.50 -12.96
C LEU A 153 7.05 6.39 -12.67
N SER A 154 6.69 5.52 -11.73
CA SER A 154 5.36 5.54 -11.15
C SER A 154 5.13 6.81 -10.31
N GLU A 155 3.86 7.17 -10.09
CA GLU A 155 3.50 8.29 -9.21
C GLU A 155 4.10 8.13 -7.80
N ARG A 156 4.13 6.89 -7.30
CA ARG A 156 4.74 6.57 -5.99
C ARG A 156 6.24 6.83 -5.97
N GLU A 157 6.96 6.46 -7.03
CA GLU A 157 8.41 6.70 -7.12
C GLU A 157 8.73 8.19 -7.29
N ARG A 158 7.93 8.92 -8.08
CA ARG A 158 8.07 10.37 -8.21
C ARG A 158 7.83 11.08 -6.87
N ALA A 159 6.81 10.66 -6.13
CA ALA A 159 6.54 11.17 -4.78
C ALA A 159 7.68 10.84 -3.79
N ALA A 160 8.26 9.64 -3.89
CA ALA A 160 9.41 9.26 -3.08
C ALA A 160 10.63 10.15 -3.37
N LEU A 161 10.97 10.35 -4.65
CA LEU A 161 12.06 11.25 -5.05
C LEU A 161 11.83 12.69 -4.57
N ALA A 162 10.62 13.22 -4.75
CA ALA A 162 10.25 14.54 -4.25
C ALA A 162 10.43 14.66 -2.72
N GLY A 163 10.08 13.61 -1.98
CA GLY A 163 10.31 13.50 -0.54
C GLY A 163 11.79 13.56 -0.16
N LEU A 164 12.64 12.84 -0.89
CA LEU A 164 14.10 12.83 -0.68
C LEU A 164 14.72 14.21 -0.98
N LEU A 165 14.36 14.83 -2.10
CA LEU A 165 14.83 16.18 -2.45
C LEU A 165 14.42 17.21 -1.40
N ARG A 166 13.17 17.14 -0.92
CA ARG A 166 12.70 18.02 0.16
C ARG A 166 13.46 17.79 1.46
N ARG A 167 13.75 16.54 1.82
CA ARG A 167 14.56 16.23 3.00
C ARG A 167 15.94 16.87 2.90
N ARG A 168 16.63 16.75 1.76
CA ARG A 168 17.94 17.39 1.53
C ARG A 168 17.89 18.91 1.65
N LEU A 169 16.85 19.53 1.10
CA LEU A 169 16.61 20.97 1.29
C LEU A 169 16.43 21.33 2.77
N ASP A 170 15.64 20.54 3.50
CA ASP A 170 15.40 20.77 4.93
C ASP A 170 16.67 20.59 5.77
N GLU A 171 17.57 19.66 5.41
CA GLU A 171 18.90 19.50 6.03
C GLU A 171 19.76 20.77 5.81
N ALA A 172 19.83 21.28 4.57
CA ALA A 172 20.59 22.50 4.29
C ALA A 172 19.99 23.75 4.97
N LEU A 173 18.66 23.83 5.06
CA LEU A 173 17.98 24.91 5.81
C LEU A 173 18.26 24.81 7.31
N ALA A 174 18.29 23.59 7.88
CA ALA A 174 18.67 23.38 9.29
C ALA A 174 20.12 23.79 9.57
N ALA A 175 21.03 23.58 8.62
CA ALA A 175 22.42 24.05 8.73
C ALA A 175 22.53 25.58 8.66
N ALA A 176 21.73 26.23 7.82
CA ALA A 176 21.73 27.69 7.66
C ALA A 176 21.00 28.45 8.78
N TYR A 177 19.97 27.84 9.37
CA TYR A 177 19.10 28.46 10.38
C TYR A 177 19.04 27.59 11.65
N PRO A 178 19.67 27.99 12.76
CA PRO A 178 19.70 27.19 14.01
C PRO A 178 18.33 26.86 14.61
N TRP A 179 17.30 27.63 14.25
CA TRP A 179 15.93 27.41 14.70
C TRP A 179 15.09 26.51 13.79
N TYR A 180 15.61 26.16 12.61
CA TYR A 180 14.89 25.36 11.63
C TYR A 180 14.89 23.88 12.05
N PRO A 181 13.75 23.18 11.93
CA PRO A 181 13.67 21.79 12.37
C PRO A 181 14.51 20.88 11.49
N HIS A 182 15.44 20.13 12.10
CA HIS A 182 16.20 19.10 11.41
C HIS A 182 15.28 17.91 11.05
N PRO A 183 15.34 17.36 9.82
CA PRO A 183 14.44 16.28 9.42
C PRO A 183 14.61 14.99 10.23
N ASP A 184 15.82 14.70 10.71
CA ASP A 184 16.12 13.58 11.64
C ASP A 184 15.98 13.94 13.13
N GLY A 185 15.54 15.16 13.44
CA GLY A 185 15.33 15.57 14.83
C GLY A 185 14.16 14.81 15.47
N PRO A 186 14.08 14.81 16.81
CA PRO A 186 12.92 14.26 17.50
C PRO A 186 11.67 14.95 16.96
N LYS A 187 10.79 14.20 16.31
CA LYS A 187 9.49 14.71 15.87
C LYS A 187 8.83 15.25 17.12
N ARG A 188 8.73 16.58 17.24
CA ARG A 188 7.86 17.22 18.21
C ARG A 188 6.46 16.73 17.87
N THR A 189 6.03 15.67 18.54
CA THR A 189 4.63 15.31 18.63
C THR A 189 3.97 16.57 19.14
N ALA A 190 3.26 17.26 18.25
CA ALA A 190 2.31 18.25 18.68
C ALA A 190 1.36 17.47 19.59
N THR A 191 1.55 17.59 20.90
CA THR A 191 0.52 17.35 21.88
C THR A 191 -0.60 18.28 21.45
N ARG A 192 -1.52 17.77 20.63
CA ARG A 192 -2.83 18.39 20.50
C ARG A 192 -3.33 18.46 21.93
N PRO A 193 -3.60 19.64 22.50
CA PRO A 193 -4.35 19.68 23.74
C PRO A 193 -5.71 19.04 23.43
N THR A 194 -5.90 17.80 23.84
CA THR A 194 -7.16 17.04 23.74
C THR A 194 -8.12 17.44 24.85
N GLU A 195 -8.25 18.75 25.08
CA GLU A 195 -9.32 19.32 25.88
C GLU A 195 -9.76 20.60 25.19
N ALA A 196 -10.82 20.50 24.39
CA ALA A 196 -11.68 21.64 24.17
C ALA A 196 -12.23 22.01 25.56
N ARG A 197 -11.76 23.13 26.13
CA ARG A 197 -12.35 23.67 27.36
C ARG A 197 -13.83 23.96 27.10
N PRO A 198 -14.77 23.37 27.86
CA PRO A 198 -16.19 23.73 27.76
C PRO A 198 -16.42 25.03 28.52
N SER A 199 -15.93 26.15 28.01
CA SER A 199 -16.18 27.47 28.57
C SER A 199 -15.95 28.53 27.50
N ASP A 200 -16.98 28.80 26.69
CA ASP A 200 -17.25 30.11 26.04
C ASP A 200 -18.57 30.06 25.24
N TRP A 201 -19.66 29.60 25.86
CA TRP A 201 -21.02 29.74 25.31
C TRP A 201 -21.99 30.39 26.29
N ARG A 202 -21.50 31.01 27.37
CA ARG A 202 -22.35 31.74 28.30
C ARG A 202 -22.31 33.24 28.01
N THR A 203 -23.52 33.80 28.00
CA THR A 203 -23.95 35.21 27.94
C THR A 203 -23.72 35.91 26.60
N TRP A 204 -24.63 35.68 25.66
CA TRP A 204 -25.07 36.74 24.76
C TRP A 204 -26.45 37.19 25.26
N ASP A 205 -26.47 38.28 26.02
CA ASP A 205 -27.70 38.96 26.39
C ASP A 205 -28.19 39.73 25.16
N TRP A 206 -29.39 39.37 24.70
CA TRP A 206 -30.13 40.17 23.73
C TRP A 206 -31.02 41.14 24.51
N GLU A 207 -30.57 42.39 24.63
CA GLU A 207 -31.46 43.56 24.74
C GLU A 207 -31.28 44.46 23.52
#